data_AF-A0A3P7FTH1-F1
#
_entry.id   AF-A0A3P7FTH1-F1
#
_cell.length_a   1.000
_cell.length_b   1.000
_cell.length_c   1.000
_cell.angle_alpha   90.00
_cell.angle_beta   90.00
_cell.angle_gamma   90.00
#
_symmetry.space_group_name_H-M   'P 1'
#
loop_
_entity.id
_entity.type
_entity.pdbx_description
1 polymer ?
#
loop_
_entity_poly.entity_id
_entity_poly.type
_entity_poly.pdbx_seq_one_letter_code
_entity_poly.pdbx_strand_id
1 'polypeptide(L)' 'MLFLLSNTIESSLMSTGAFEIYLGDEQIWSKLESGRVPSPSELVQIVDQQMELQGVRVSDTFTFDSS' A
#
# COMPACT_ATOMS: atom_id res chain seq x y z
N MET A 1 -14.62 13.86 -0.85
CA MET A 1 -13.35 13.54 -0.15
C MET A 1 -12.41 12.69 -1.01
N LEU A 2 -12.89 11.62 -1.67
CA LEU A 2 -12.05 10.76 -2.53
C LEU A 2 -11.22 11.52 -3.58
N PHE A 3 -11.82 12.52 -4.25
CA PHE A 3 -11.11 13.35 -5.23
C PHE A 3 -9.89 14.09 -4.68
N LEU A 4 -9.95 14.59 -3.44
CA LEU A 4 -8.82 15.27 -2.82
C LEU A 4 -7.70 14.28 -2.53
N LEU A 5 -8.03 13.09 -2.04
CA LEU A 5 -7.07 12.02 -1.81
C LEU A 5 -6.42 11.60 -3.14
N SER A 6 -7.19 11.44 -4.21
CA SER A 6 -6.67 11.16 -5.54
C SER A 6 -5.69 12.23 -6.01
N ASN A 7 -6.03 13.51 -5.86
CA ASN A 7 -5.15 14.61 -6.27
C ASN A 7 -3.89 14.72 -5.41
N THR A 8 -3.99 14.50 -4.09
CA THR A 8 -2.83 14.48 -3.20
C THR A 8 -1.90 13.31 -3.52
N ILE A 9 -2.46 12.13 -3.80
CA ILE A 9 -1.70 10.96 -4.22
C ILE A 9 -1.05 11.28 -5.57
N GLU A 10 -1.79 11.75 -6.56
CA GLU A 10 -1.25 12.16 -7.87
C GLU A 10 -0.11 13.18 -7.74
N SER A 11 -0.29 14.22 -6.91
CA SER A 11 0.72 15.24 -6.64
C SER A 11 1.96 14.66 -5.95
N SER A 12 1.77 13.77 -4.96
CA SER A 12 2.87 13.06 -4.30
C SER A 12 3.66 12.19 -5.29
N LEU A 13 2.96 11.45 -6.15
CA LEU A 13 3.55 10.55 -7.14
C LEU A 13 4.25 11.28 -8.30
N MET A 14 3.74 12.45 -8.69
CA MET A 14 4.42 13.34 -9.65
C MET A 14 5.68 13.94 -9.04
N SER A 15 5.65 14.34 -7.76
CA SER A 15 6.74 15.06 -7.11
C SER A 15 7.95 14.19 -6.79
N THR A 16 7.80 12.88 -6.52
CA THR A 16 8.91 12.03 -6.06
C THR A 16 9.70 11.36 -7.19
N GLY A 17 9.17 11.31 -8.41
CA GLY A 17 9.80 10.62 -9.54
C GLY A 17 9.73 9.08 -9.43
N ALA A 18 9.93 8.52 -8.24
CA ALA A 18 9.76 7.12 -7.85
C ALA A 18 8.92 7.05 -6.56
N PHE A 19 7.99 6.10 -6.48
CA PHE A 19 7.24 5.82 -5.26
C PHE A 19 7.24 4.33 -5.01
N GLU A 20 7.18 3.97 -3.74
CA GLU A 20 7.16 2.61 -3.25
C GLU A 20 6.05 2.51 -2.21
N ILE A 21 5.26 1.44 -2.28
CA ILE A 21 4.12 1.22 -1.38
C ILE A 21 4.49 0.08 -0.47
N TYR A 22 4.34 0.31 0.82
CA TYR A 22 4.66 -0.64 1.88
C TYR A 22 3.38 -0.99 2.64
N LEU A 23 3.24 -2.26 2.97
CA LEU A 23 2.25 -2.75 3.92
C LEU A 23 3.01 -3.25 5.17
N GLY A 24 3.03 -2.42 6.20
CA GLY A 24 3.92 -2.64 7.35
C GLY A 24 5.39 -2.50 6.92
N ASP A 25 6.17 -3.57 7.08
CA ASP A 25 7.58 -3.63 6.69
C ASP A 25 7.81 -4.22 5.29
N GLU A 26 6.76 -4.65 4.58
CA GLU A 26 6.89 -5.31 3.28
C GLU A 26 6.53 -4.41 2.11
N GLN A 27 7.41 -4.33 1.12
CA GLN A 27 7.18 -3.58 -0.11
C GLN A 27 6.24 -4.35 -1.04
N ILE A 28 5.05 -3.78 -1.31
CA ILE A 28 4.02 -4.41 -2.16
C ILE A 28 4.07 -3.89 -3.59
N TRP A 29 4.60 -2.67 -3.79
CA TRP A 29 4.73 -2.10 -5.12
C TRP A 29 5.93 -1.18 -5.21
N SER A 30 6.63 -1.24 -6.34
CA SER A 30 7.65 -0.27 -6.72
C SER A 30 7.36 0.32 -8.09
N LYS A 31 7.35 1.66 -8.19
CA LYS A 31 7.35 2.34 -9.50
C LYS A 31 8.60 2.00 -10.30
N LEU A 32 9.74 1.80 -9.63
CA LEU A 32 11.01 1.48 -10.29
C LEU A 32 10.93 0.11 -10.98
N GLU A 33 10.30 -0.87 -10.34
CA GLU A 33 10.13 -2.21 -10.91
C GLU A 33 9.04 -2.26 -11.99
N SER A 34 7.92 -1.59 -11.75
CA SER A 34 6.77 -1.60 -12.68
C SER A 34 6.93 -0.63 -13.86
N GLY A 35 7.80 0.38 -13.74
CA GLY A 35 8.01 1.43 -14.74
C GLY A 35 6.83 2.39 -14.94
N ARG A 36 5.76 2.26 -14.15
CA ARG A 36 4.50 3.00 -14.31
C ARG A 36 3.82 3.32 -12.99
N VAL A 37 2.91 4.29 -13.03
CA VAL A 37 2.02 4.57 -11.90
C VAL A 37 0.85 3.55 -11.95
N PRO A 38 0.56 2.84 -10.85
CA PRO A 38 -0.55 1.91 -10.74
C PRO A 38 -1.87 2.67 -10.70
N SER A 39 -2.88 2.09 -11.31
CA SER A 39 -4.25 2.55 -11.17
C SER A 39 -4.76 2.30 -9.76
N PRO A 40 -5.74 3.08 -9.25
CA PRO A 40 -6.33 2.84 -7.94
C PRO A 40 -6.88 1.42 -7.76
N SER A 41 -7.43 0.82 -8.82
CA SER A 41 -7.91 -0.57 -8.82
C SER A 41 -6.79 -1.59 -8.67
N GLU A 42 -5.67 -1.38 -9.37
CA GLU A 42 -4.49 -2.25 -9.23
C GLU A 42 -3.93 -2.16 -7.81
N LEU A 43 -3.85 -0.96 -7.23
CA LEU A 43 -3.40 -0.80 -5.85
C LEU A 43 -4.22 -1.61 -4.87
N VAL A 44 -5.55 -1.56 -4.97
CA VAL A 44 -6.43 -2.36 -4.12
C VAL A 44 -6.18 -3.85 -4.34
N GLN A 45 -6.05 -4.29 -5.59
CA GLN A 45 -5.76 -5.68 -5.92
C GLN A 45 -4.41 -6.16 -5.33
N ILE A 46 -3.35 -5.35 -5.45
CA ILE A 46 -2.03 -5.68 -4.91
C ILE A 46 -2.09 -5.77 -3.38
N VAL A 47 -2.78 -4.83 -2.74
CA VAL A 47 -3.00 -4.86 -1.29
C VAL A 47 -3.78 -6.12 -0.90
N ASP A 48 -4.87 -6.45 -1.58
CA ASP A 48 -5.66 -7.65 -1.31
C ASP A 48 -4.84 -8.93 -1.48
N GLN A 49 -4.08 -9.02 -2.57
CA GLN A 49 -3.16 -10.14 -2.82
C GLN A 49 -2.11 -10.24 -1.72
N GLN A 50 -1.54 -9.11 -1.30
CA GLN A 50 -0.54 -9.12 -0.24
C GLN A 50 -1.14 -9.53 1.10
N MET A 51 -2.33 -9.05 1.43
CA MET A 51 -3.04 -9.43 2.64
C MET A 51 -3.37 -10.94 2.65
N GLU A 52 -3.71 -11.51 1.49
CA GLU A 52 -3.92 -12.95 1.32
C GLU A 52 -2.61 -13.74 1.44
N LEU A 53 -1.52 -13.27 0.82
CA LEU A 53 -0.19 -13.91 0.87
C LEU A 53 0.44 -13.86 2.26
N GLN A 54 0.36 -12.72 2.95
CA GLN A 54 0.80 -12.59 4.33
C GLN A 54 -0.08 -13.42 5.27
N GLY A 55 -1.24 -13.90 4.80
CA GLY A 55 -2.16 -14.72 5.57
C GLY A 55 -2.46 -14.07 6.92
N VAL A 56 -2.52 -12.72 6.98
CA VAL A 56 -2.65 -11.93 8.22
C VAL A 56 -4.01 -12.22 8.83
N ARG A 57 -4.02 -13.34 9.52
CA ARG A 57 -4.59 -13.50 10.84
C ARG A 57 -4.00 -12.36 11.65
N VAL A 58 -4.79 -11.31 11.87
CA VAL A 58 -4.57 -10.36 12.96
C VAL A 58 -4.68 -11.16 14.26
N SER A 59 -3.66 -11.93 14.61
CA SER A 59 -3.55 -12.69 15.85
C SER A 59 -2.51 -12.09 16.79
N ASP A 60 -1.52 -11.33 16.28
CA ASP A 60 -0.39 -10.89 17.11
C ASP A 60 -0.36 -9.39 17.46
N THR A 61 -1.46 -8.64 17.24
CA THR A 61 -1.57 -7.24 17.74
C THR A 61 -2.67 -7.05 18.78
N PHE A 62 -3.51 -8.07 19.03
CA PHE A 62 -4.34 -8.12 20.24
C PHE A 62 -3.72 -9.04 21.29
N THR A 63 -2.39 -9.10 21.39
CA THR A 63 -1.75 -9.35 22.68
C THR A 63 -2.13 -8.19 23.59
N PHE A 64 -3.33 -8.34 24.17
CA PHE A 64 -3.80 -7.62 25.34
C PHE A 64 -2.65 -7.72 26.34
N ASP A 65 -1.93 -6.62 26.52
CA ASP A 65 -0.97 -6.47 27.61
C ASP A 65 -1.72 -6.87 28.88
N SER A 66 -1.37 -8.04 29.36
CA SER A 66 -1.93 -8.65 30.55
C SER A 66 -1.33 -7.90 31.73
N SER A 67 -2.08 -6.96 32.29
CA SER A 67 -1.87 -6.42 33.64
C SER A 67 -3.19 -5.99 34.24
#